data_AF-A0A518ARL9-F1
#
_entry.id   AF-A0A518ARL9-F1
#
_cell.length_a   1.000
_cell.length_b   1.000
_cell.length_c   1.000
_cell.angle_alpha   90.00
_cell.angle_beta   90.00
_cell.angle_gamma   90.00
#
_symmetry.space_group_name_H-M   'P 1'
#
loop_
_entity.id
_entity.type
_entity.pdbx_description
1 polymer ?
#
loop_
_entity_poly.entity_id
_entity_poly.type
_entity_poly.pdbx_seq_one_letter_code
_entity_poly.pdbx_strand_id
1 'polypeptide(L)'
;MGNATETKPAGKREKPVTDEATAIVESERHNELIRLVALEQLLDELVDRHDGNFVSGELIVTPAEWSFLKSHQVQHLQRKVESVHELAMLLRSRAGTMRMLEELGGDYNAVVAAKAELDAAEKTLANTRAEMEDLDVTEGSREPVLAQQASSLAKKLRELVAIRDKKRAAFESVQSCYERLLERAPQPLRDKVAFTRRELKAEFSELFILKDEIEQHKGWVSIEGSQSLRRWASTGGHALIVWEAVRLYCPAAIDEREKNNPKLDGEVWIAWLNEIEAALPEKIERRDQLQAEFDERALAAREPIHAWMRMKRLEVSMIADDSE
;
A
#
# COMPACT_ATOMS: atom_id res chain seq x y z
N MET A 1 34.42 79.41 -24.16
CA MET A 1 33.53 79.29 -22.98
C MET A 1 32.59 78.14 -23.24
N GLY A 2 32.65 77.13 -22.40
CA GLY A 2 31.89 75.89 -22.55
C GLY A 2 30.60 75.84 -21.74
N ASN A 3 29.98 74.68 -21.84
CA ASN A 3 28.91 74.08 -21.02
C ASN A 3 27.50 74.63 -21.25
N ALA A 4 26.45 73.83 -21.33
CA ALA A 4 26.29 72.37 -21.43
C ALA A 4 24.84 72.17 -21.89
N THR A 5 24.61 71.43 -22.97
CA THR A 5 23.28 70.92 -23.30
C THR A 5 23.29 69.45 -22.93
N GLU A 6 22.67 69.12 -21.80
CA GLU A 6 22.47 67.76 -21.35
C GLU A 6 21.71 66.97 -22.42
N THR A 7 22.40 66.00 -23.03
CA THR A 7 21.78 64.95 -23.82
C THR A 7 21.34 63.85 -22.85
N LYS A 8 20.04 63.78 -22.57
CA LYS A 8 19.44 62.55 -22.05
C LYS A 8 19.62 61.45 -23.10
N PRO A 9 20.05 60.23 -22.73
CA PRO A 9 20.07 59.12 -23.68
C PRO A 9 18.61 58.79 -24.05
N ALA A 10 18.33 58.74 -25.35
CA ALA A 10 17.08 58.22 -25.86
C ALA A 10 16.90 56.80 -25.32
N GLY A 11 15.88 56.60 -24.47
CA GLY A 11 15.50 55.29 -24.00
C GLY A 11 15.25 54.37 -25.18
N LYS A 12 15.98 53.26 -25.24
CA LYS A 12 15.60 52.12 -26.07
C LYS A 12 14.20 51.72 -25.61
N ARG A 13 13.19 51.96 -26.44
CA ARG A 13 11.91 51.26 -26.32
C ARG A 13 12.20 49.80 -26.61
N GLU A 14 12.33 49.00 -25.56
CA GLU A 14 12.12 47.56 -25.65
C GLU A 14 10.74 47.35 -26.28
N LYS A 15 10.70 46.74 -27.46
CA LYS A 15 9.44 46.23 -28.01
C LYS A 15 8.93 45.16 -27.04
N PRO A 16 7.63 45.10 -26.74
CA PRO A 16 7.09 44.00 -25.95
C PRO A 16 7.17 42.74 -26.81
N VAL A 17 8.11 41.85 -26.51
CA VAL A 17 8.23 40.52 -27.13
C VAL A 17 7.33 39.50 -26.40
N THR A 18 6.47 39.96 -25.49
CA THR A 18 5.90 39.11 -24.43
C THR A 18 4.42 38.78 -24.58
N ASP A 19 3.64 39.41 -25.45
CA ASP A 19 2.18 39.17 -25.50
C ASP A 19 1.79 38.18 -26.61
N GLU A 20 2.39 38.30 -27.80
CA GLU A 20 2.13 37.38 -28.92
C GLU A 20 2.76 36.00 -28.72
N ALA A 21 3.99 35.92 -28.18
CA ALA A 21 4.64 34.63 -27.90
C ALA A 21 3.90 33.84 -26.81
N THR A 22 3.37 34.53 -25.80
CA THR A 22 2.59 33.92 -24.72
C THR A 22 1.23 33.46 -25.23
N ALA A 23 0.57 34.25 -26.08
CA ALA A 23 -0.68 33.84 -26.74
C ALA A 23 -0.52 32.63 -27.68
N ILE A 24 0.62 32.53 -28.40
CA ILE A 24 0.93 31.35 -29.23
C ILE A 24 1.10 30.11 -28.36
N VAL A 25 1.89 30.20 -27.28
CA VAL A 25 2.09 29.08 -26.34
C VAL A 25 0.78 28.66 -25.66
N GLU A 26 -0.07 29.61 -25.27
CA GLU A 26 -1.39 29.34 -24.71
C GLU A 26 -2.34 28.70 -25.73
N SER A 27 -2.33 29.17 -26.99
CA SER A 27 -3.10 28.59 -28.08
C SER A 27 -2.63 27.18 -28.44
N GLU A 28 -1.32 26.93 -28.46
CA GLU A 28 -0.75 25.60 -28.69
C GLU A 28 -1.12 24.64 -27.56
N ARG A 29 -1.04 25.11 -26.31
CA ARG A 29 -1.48 24.35 -25.13
C ARG A 29 -2.98 24.03 -25.19
N HIS A 30 -3.81 24.98 -25.62
CA HIS A 30 -5.25 24.77 -25.78
C HIS A 30 -5.58 23.77 -26.89
N ASN A 31 -4.94 23.90 -28.05
CA ASN A 31 -5.10 22.95 -29.16
C ASN A 31 -4.64 21.53 -28.78
N GLU A 32 -3.58 21.42 -27.97
CA GLU A 32 -3.11 20.15 -27.45
C GLU A 32 -4.13 19.53 -26.46
N LEU A 33 -4.74 20.33 -25.59
CA LEU A 33 -5.81 19.87 -24.71
C LEU A 33 -7.02 19.34 -25.50
N ILE A 34 -7.46 20.05 -26.55
CA ILE A 34 -8.55 19.60 -27.42
C ILE A 34 -8.23 18.24 -28.06
N ARG A 35 -7.00 18.08 -28.57
CA ARG A 35 -6.54 16.82 -29.18
C ARG A 35 -6.51 15.67 -28.17
N LEU A 36 -6.07 15.94 -26.95
CA LEU A 36 -6.03 14.95 -25.87
C LEU A 36 -7.44 14.50 -25.47
N VAL A 37 -8.39 15.44 -25.36
CA VAL A 37 -9.80 15.11 -25.11
C VAL A 37 -10.35 14.22 -26.22
N ALA A 38 -10.10 14.57 -27.49
CA ALA A 38 -10.54 13.76 -28.63
C ALA A 38 -9.88 12.36 -28.66
N LEU A 39 -8.62 12.24 -28.22
CA LEU A 39 -7.93 10.95 -28.09
C LEU A 39 -8.56 10.07 -27.00
N GLU A 40 -8.86 10.65 -25.85
CA GLU A 40 -9.52 9.93 -24.75
C GLU A 40 -10.92 9.47 -25.16
N GLN A 41 -11.71 10.34 -25.81
CA GLN A 41 -13.03 10.00 -26.36
C GLN A 41 -12.96 8.86 -27.36
N LEU A 42 -12.02 8.90 -28.31
CA LEU A 42 -11.84 7.81 -29.28
C LEU A 42 -11.51 6.48 -28.57
N LEU A 43 -10.68 6.51 -27.54
CA LEU A 43 -10.35 5.29 -26.78
C LEU A 43 -11.56 4.75 -26.01
N ASP A 44 -12.44 5.61 -25.48
CA ASP A 44 -13.69 5.22 -24.84
C ASP A 44 -14.66 4.61 -25.85
N GLU A 45 -14.89 5.28 -26.99
CA GLU A 45 -15.71 4.74 -28.08
C GLU A 45 -15.21 3.38 -28.58
N LEU A 46 -13.88 3.18 -28.64
CA LEU A 46 -13.28 1.90 -29.00
C LEU A 46 -13.46 0.84 -27.91
N VAL A 47 -13.51 1.21 -26.62
CA VAL A 47 -13.85 0.29 -25.54
C VAL A 47 -15.30 -0.17 -25.68
N ASP A 48 -16.23 0.78 -25.87
CA ASP A 48 -17.67 0.52 -25.97
C ASP A 48 -18.01 -0.31 -27.22
N ARG A 49 -17.43 0.05 -28.37
CA ARG A 49 -17.63 -0.65 -29.65
C ARG A 49 -17.28 -2.14 -29.58
N HIS A 50 -16.36 -2.51 -28.70
CA HIS A 50 -15.86 -3.89 -28.59
C HIS A 50 -16.37 -4.62 -27.35
N ASP A 51 -17.23 -4.01 -26.52
CA ASP A 51 -17.86 -4.63 -25.34
C ASP A 51 -16.86 -5.43 -24.47
N GLY A 52 -15.67 -4.88 -24.24
CA GLY A 52 -14.63 -5.55 -23.45
C GLY A 52 -13.85 -6.68 -24.16
N ASN A 53 -14.21 -7.06 -25.39
CA ASN A 53 -13.58 -8.13 -26.16
C ASN A 53 -12.45 -7.61 -27.06
N PHE A 54 -11.24 -7.52 -26.50
CA PHE A 54 -10.06 -6.97 -27.19
C PHE A 54 -9.14 -8.07 -27.73
N VAL A 55 -9.56 -8.77 -28.79
CA VAL A 55 -8.73 -9.73 -29.53
C VAL A 55 -8.06 -8.99 -30.69
N SER A 56 -6.73 -9.05 -30.81
CA SER A 56 -5.97 -8.24 -31.78
C SER A 56 -6.34 -8.45 -33.26
N GLY A 57 -6.98 -9.58 -33.60
CA GLY A 57 -7.48 -9.86 -34.95
C GLY A 57 -8.91 -9.37 -35.23
N GLU A 58 -9.62 -8.90 -34.20
CA GLU A 58 -11.05 -8.55 -34.25
C GLU A 58 -11.31 -7.08 -33.91
N LEU A 59 -10.24 -6.30 -33.64
CA LEU A 59 -10.35 -4.86 -33.40
C LEU A 59 -10.72 -4.10 -34.68
N ILE A 60 -11.94 -3.57 -34.71
CA ILE A 60 -12.48 -2.72 -35.77
C ILE A 60 -12.05 -1.28 -35.51
N VAL A 61 -10.95 -0.88 -36.17
CA VAL A 61 -10.41 0.49 -36.15
C VAL A 61 -10.31 1.01 -37.57
N THR A 62 -10.90 2.17 -37.83
CA THR A 62 -10.85 2.79 -39.16
C THR A 62 -9.44 3.34 -39.46
N PRO A 63 -9.05 3.49 -40.73
CA PRO A 63 -7.76 4.10 -41.07
C PRO A 63 -7.56 5.52 -40.51
N ALA A 64 -8.64 6.30 -40.39
CA ALA A 64 -8.61 7.65 -39.82
C ALA A 64 -8.35 7.61 -38.30
N GLU A 65 -9.07 6.76 -37.57
CA GLU A 65 -8.85 6.52 -36.14
C GLU A 65 -7.42 6.01 -35.88
N TRP A 66 -6.94 5.08 -36.71
CA TRP A 66 -5.59 4.56 -36.60
C TRP A 66 -4.51 5.62 -36.85
N SER A 67 -4.71 6.46 -37.87
CA SER A 67 -3.82 7.59 -38.16
C SER A 67 -3.82 8.62 -37.02
N PHE A 68 -4.97 8.83 -36.37
CA PHE A 68 -5.11 9.74 -35.24
C PHE A 68 -4.42 9.18 -33.97
N LEU A 69 -4.60 7.89 -33.67
CA LEU A 69 -3.93 7.19 -32.55
C LEU A 69 -2.41 7.19 -32.69
N LYS A 70 -1.87 7.03 -33.92
CA LYS A 70 -0.43 7.05 -34.18
C LYS A 70 0.21 8.43 -34.09
N SER A 71 -0.55 9.49 -34.36
CA SER A 71 -0.02 10.85 -34.35
C SER A 71 0.05 11.44 -32.94
N HIS A 72 -0.74 10.94 -31.99
CA HIS A 72 -0.83 11.47 -30.62
C HIS A 72 -0.20 10.54 -29.58
N GLN A 73 0.39 11.14 -28.53
CA GLN A 73 0.93 10.40 -27.39
C GLN A 73 -0.19 10.18 -26.37
N VAL A 74 -0.48 8.94 -26.03
CA VAL A 74 -1.42 8.63 -24.95
C VAL A 74 -0.76 9.03 -23.64
N GLN A 75 -1.32 10.02 -22.93
CA GLN A 75 -0.72 10.61 -21.72
C GLN A 75 -0.36 9.55 -20.66
N HIS A 76 -1.22 8.54 -20.51
CA HIS A 76 -1.02 7.46 -19.54
C HIS A 76 0.14 6.52 -19.89
N LEU A 77 0.49 6.40 -21.16
CA LEU A 77 1.54 5.51 -21.64
C LEU A 77 2.88 6.22 -21.87
N GLN A 78 2.90 7.56 -22.01
CA GLN A 78 4.07 8.32 -22.45
C GLN A 78 4.72 7.77 -23.74
N ARG A 79 3.99 6.99 -24.53
CA ARG A 79 4.42 6.45 -25.82
C ARG A 79 3.26 6.44 -26.81
N LYS A 80 3.61 6.42 -28.09
CA LYS A 80 2.65 6.26 -29.19
C LYS A 80 2.22 4.81 -29.27
N VAL A 81 1.00 4.58 -29.75
CA VAL A 81 0.51 3.23 -30.07
C VAL A 81 1.04 2.87 -31.46
N GLU A 82 1.96 1.91 -31.53
CA GLU A 82 2.64 1.55 -32.78
C GLU A 82 1.99 0.34 -33.47
N SER A 83 1.30 -0.51 -32.71
CA SER A 83 0.67 -1.74 -33.19
C SER A 83 -0.75 -1.98 -32.66
N VAL A 84 -1.57 -2.73 -33.42
CA VAL A 84 -2.95 -3.09 -33.03
C VAL A 84 -2.96 -3.93 -31.75
N HIS A 85 -1.89 -4.69 -31.50
CA HIS A 85 -1.70 -5.42 -30.25
C HIS A 85 -1.55 -4.47 -29.05
N GLU A 86 -0.75 -3.41 -29.19
CA GLU A 86 -0.62 -2.38 -28.15
C GLU A 86 -1.93 -1.64 -27.90
N LEU A 87 -2.70 -1.37 -28.97
CA LEU A 87 -4.05 -0.82 -28.83
C LEU A 87 -4.95 -1.78 -28.05
N ALA A 88 -4.96 -3.07 -28.37
CA ALA A 88 -5.76 -4.08 -27.66
C ALA A 88 -5.40 -4.13 -26.17
N MET A 89 -4.11 -4.08 -25.84
CA MET A 89 -3.63 -4.05 -24.46
C MET A 89 -4.04 -2.77 -23.73
N LEU A 90 -4.00 -1.62 -24.42
CA LEU A 90 -4.45 -0.34 -23.89
C LEU A 90 -5.95 -0.34 -23.60
N LEU A 91 -6.79 -0.76 -24.56
CA LEU A 91 -8.23 -0.83 -24.41
C LEU A 91 -8.65 -1.81 -23.31
N ARG A 92 -7.99 -2.98 -23.24
CA ARG A 92 -8.21 -3.96 -22.16
C ARG A 92 -7.83 -3.41 -20.79
N SER A 93 -6.72 -2.67 -20.71
CA SER A 93 -6.32 -2.02 -19.47
C SER A 93 -7.33 -0.94 -19.05
N ARG A 94 -7.82 -0.15 -20.01
CA ARG A 94 -8.82 0.90 -19.81
C ARG A 94 -10.15 0.33 -19.33
N ALA A 95 -10.72 -0.63 -20.06
CA ALA A 95 -11.97 -1.32 -19.67
C ALA A 95 -11.86 -1.96 -18.28
N GLY A 96 -10.74 -2.62 -17.97
CA GLY A 96 -10.49 -3.15 -16.64
C GLY A 96 -10.42 -2.08 -15.55
N THR A 97 -9.86 -0.90 -15.85
CA THR A 97 -9.82 0.25 -14.94
C THR A 97 -11.22 0.77 -14.63
N MET A 98 -12.04 0.96 -15.67
CA MET A 98 -13.41 1.48 -15.55
C MET A 98 -14.27 0.55 -14.69
N ARG A 99 -14.26 -0.75 -14.98
CA ARG A 99 -14.98 -1.75 -14.18
C ARG A 99 -14.53 -1.76 -12.71
N MET A 100 -13.22 -1.68 -12.43
CA MET A 100 -12.76 -1.62 -11.04
C MET A 100 -13.15 -0.31 -10.35
N LEU A 101 -13.22 0.81 -11.09
CA LEU A 101 -13.69 2.09 -10.54
C LEU A 101 -15.19 2.06 -10.23
N GLU A 102 -15.99 1.38 -11.05
CA GLU A 102 -17.40 1.11 -10.77
C GLU A 102 -17.57 0.23 -9.52
N GLU A 103 -16.80 -0.86 -9.42
CA GLU A 103 -16.85 -1.79 -8.28
C GLU A 103 -16.37 -1.14 -6.96
N LEU A 104 -15.37 -0.25 -7.01
CA LEU A 104 -14.81 0.42 -5.82
C LEU A 104 -15.44 1.79 -5.49
N GLY A 105 -16.17 2.39 -6.43
CA GLY A 105 -16.59 3.78 -6.32
C GLY A 105 -15.44 4.79 -6.33
N GLY A 106 -14.24 4.40 -6.79
CA GLY A 106 -13.08 5.29 -6.93
C GLY A 106 -12.50 5.82 -5.62
N ASP A 107 -12.74 5.14 -4.48
CA ASP A 107 -12.27 5.56 -3.17
C ASP A 107 -11.71 4.40 -2.34
N TYR A 108 -10.69 4.69 -1.53
CA TYR A 108 -10.15 3.79 -0.52
C TYR A 108 -11.17 3.44 0.58
N ASN A 109 -12.19 4.28 0.78
CA ASN A 109 -13.27 4.01 1.75
C ASN A 109 -13.97 2.67 1.53
N ALA A 110 -14.04 2.15 0.30
CA ALA A 110 -14.58 0.81 0.04
C ALA A 110 -13.72 -0.30 0.66
N VAL A 111 -12.39 -0.15 0.62
CA VAL A 111 -11.44 -1.07 1.27
C VAL A 111 -11.60 -1.01 2.79
N VAL A 112 -11.73 0.20 3.35
CA VAL A 112 -11.93 0.42 4.79
C VAL A 112 -13.24 -0.22 5.25
N ALA A 113 -14.34 -0.02 4.50
CA ALA A 113 -15.63 -0.63 4.80
C ALA A 113 -15.57 -2.16 4.78
N ALA A 114 -14.97 -2.74 3.73
CA ALA A 114 -14.82 -4.19 3.62
C ALA A 114 -13.96 -4.78 4.75
N LYS A 115 -12.90 -4.07 5.17
CA LYS A 115 -12.07 -4.46 6.32
C LYS A 115 -12.85 -4.39 7.64
N ALA A 116 -13.61 -3.33 7.87
CA ALA A 116 -14.44 -3.19 9.06
C ALA A 116 -15.50 -4.30 9.16
N GLU A 117 -16.10 -4.71 8.04
CA GLU A 117 -17.02 -5.84 8.01
C GLU A 117 -16.34 -7.18 8.34
N LEU A 118 -15.11 -7.39 7.86
CA LEU A 118 -14.30 -8.56 8.22
C LEU A 118 -13.96 -8.55 9.71
N ASP A 119 -13.49 -7.43 10.25
CA ASP A 119 -13.13 -7.30 11.66
C ASP A 119 -14.34 -7.52 12.58
N ALA A 120 -15.52 -7.01 12.19
CA ALA A 120 -16.77 -7.27 12.91
C ALA A 120 -17.15 -8.75 12.91
N ALA A 121 -16.98 -9.45 11.78
CA ALA A 121 -17.21 -10.89 11.68
C ALA A 121 -16.22 -11.70 12.54
N GLU A 122 -14.93 -11.33 12.51
CA GLU A 122 -13.89 -11.96 13.32
C GLU A 122 -14.14 -11.77 14.82
N LYS A 123 -14.53 -10.56 15.23
CA LYS A 123 -14.91 -10.27 16.62
C LYS A 123 -16.12 -11.08 17.08
N THR A 124 -17.14 -11.18 16.23
CA THR A 124 -18.35 -11.97 16.54
C THR A 124 -18.01 -13.46 16.69
N LEU A 125 -17.11 -13.96 15.85
CA LEU A 125 -16.64 -15.34 15.91
C LEU A 125 -15.76 -15.60 17.14
N ALA A 126 -14.88 -14.67 17.51
CA ALA A 126 -14.07 -14.74 18.72
C ALA A 126 -14.94 -14.75 19.99
N ASN A 127 -15.92 -13.85 20.07
CA ASN A 127 -16.86 -13.80 21.19
C ASN A 127 -17.67 -15.11 21.31
N THR A 128 -18.15 -15.66 20.19
CA THR A 128 -18.91 -16.93 20.20
C THR A 128 -18.03 -18.13 20.57
N ARG A 129 -16.71 -18.08 20.28
CA ARG A 129 -15.76 -19.10 20.75
C ARG A 129 -15.54 -19.01 22.26
N ALA A 130 -15.37 -17.80 22.78
CA ALA A 130 -15.28 -17.58 24.23
C ALA A 130 -16.55 -18.06 24.94
N GLU A 131 -17.75 -17.75 24.42
CA GLU A 131 -19.02 -18.27 24.95
C GLU A 131 -19.09 -19.81 24.98
N MET A 132 -18.41 -20.49 24.05
CA MET A 132 -18.34 -21.95 24.01
C MET A 132 -17.30 -22.53 24.98
N GLU A 133 -16.19 -21.82 25.20
CA GLU A 133 -15.17 -22.18 26.19
C GLU A 133 -15.65 -21.94 27.63
N ASP A 134 -16.50 -20.92 27.82
CA ASP A 134 -17.14 -20.56 29.09
C ASP A 134 -18.32 -21.46 29.48
N LEU A 135 -18.71 -22.43 28.63
CA LEU A 135 -19.68 -23.47 28.99
C LEU A 135 -19.07 -24.39 30.05
N ASP A 136 -19.21 -24.00 31.31
CA ASP A 136 -18.67 -24.72 32.45
C ASP A 136 -19.39 -26.07 32.68
N VAL A 137 -18.60 -27.15 32.74
CA VAL A 137 -19.06 -28.56 32.83
C VAL A 137 -19.18 -29.02 34.30
N THR A 138 -19.11 -28.10 35.26
CA THR A 138 -18.99 -28.41 36.69
C THR A 138 -20.28 -28.94 37.35
N GLU A 139 -21.46 -28.81 36.73
CA GLU A 139 -22.72 -29.36 37.28
C GLU A 139 -23.26 -30.55 36.47
N GLY A 140 -22.90 -31.77 36.88
CA GLY A 140 -23.34 -33.05 36.28
C GLY A 140 -24.85 -33.34 36.28
N SER A 141 -25.70 -32.40 36.72
CA SER A 141 -27.18 -32.52 36.66
C SER A 141 -27.82 -31.80 35.46
N ARG A 142 -27.05 -31.05 34.66
CA ARG A 142 -27.53 -30.26 33.49
C ARG A 142 -27.05 -30.76 32.13
N GLU A 143 -26.48 -31.96 32.08
CA GLU A 143 -25.83 -32.56 30.91
C GLU A 143 -26.63 -32.45 29.58
N PRO A 144 -27.95 -32.75 29.51
CA PRO A 144 -28.69 -32.63 28.25
C PRO A 144 -28.95 -31.19 27.81
N VAL A 145 -29.09 -30.25 28.77
CA VAL A 145 -29.27 -28.82 28.48
C VAL A 145 -27.97 -28.22 27.95
N LEU A 146 -26.84 -28.57 28.58
CA LEU A 146 -25.50 -28.17 28.14
C LEU A 146 -25.17 -28.76 26.76
N ALA A 147 -25.52 -30.02 26.50
CA ALA A 147 -25.35 -30.65 25.19
C ALA A 147 -26.16 -29.94 24.09
N GLN A 148 -27.39 -29.53 24.40
CA GLN A 148 -28.23 -28.77 23.46
C GLN A 148 -27.66 -27.36 23.21
N GLN A 149 -27.15 -26.67 24.24
CA GLN A 149 -26.50 -25.37 24.12
C GLN A 149 -25.20 -25.45 23.31
N ALA A 150 -24.35 -26.45 23.57
CA ALA A 150 -23.13 -26.70 22.83
C ALA A 150 -23.43 -27.03 21.35
N SER A 151 -24.47 -27.81 21.06
CA SER A 151 -24.90 -28.11 19.69
C SER A 151 -25.37 -26.86 18.94
N SER A 152 -26.15 -26.01 19.62
CA SER A 152 -26.62 -24.72 19.07
C SER A 152 -25.46 -23.77 18.77
N LEU A 153 -24.52 -23.61 19.70
CA LEU A 153 -23.32 -22.79 19.53
C LEU A 153 -22.40 -23.35 18.44
N ALA A 154 -22.22 -24.67 18.36
CA ALA A 154 -21.44 -25.30 17.29
C ALA A 154 -22.07 -25.08 15.91
N LYS A 155 -23.40 -25.04 15.80
CA LYS A 155 -24.11 -24.66 14.56
C LYS A 155 -23.87 -23.18 14.24
N LYS A 156 -24.04 -22.29 15.21
CA LYS A 156 -23.80 -20.84 15.08
C LYS A 156 -22.36 -20.53 14.67
N LEU A 157 -21.37 -21.23 15.24
CA LEU A 157 -19.96 -21.10 14.87
C LEU A 157 -19.70 -21.48 13.41
N ARG A 158 -20.31 -22.56 12.91
CA ARG A 158 -20.19 -22.94 11.49
C ARG A 158 -20.76 -21.87 10.57
N GLU A 159 -21.91 -21.30 10.92
CA GLU A 159 -22.52 -20.21 10.16
C GLU A 159 -21.64 -18.94 10.19
N LEU A 160 -21.09 -18.58 11.35
CA LEU A 160 -20.19 -17.44 11.49
C LEU A 160 -18.86 -17.63 10.75
N VAL A 161 -18.32 -18.86 10.70
CA VAL A 161 -17.14 -19.18 9.89
C VAL A 161 -17.42 -18.93 8.41
N ALA A 162 -18.57 -19.39 7.89
CA ALA A 162 -18.95 -19.14 6.51
C ALA A 162 -19.15 -17.64 6.22
N ILE A 163 -19.71 -16.89 7.17
CA ILE A 163 -19.84 -15.42 7.05
C ILE A 163 -18.47 -14.76 7.02
N ARG A 164 -17.56 -15.11 7.93
CA ARG A 164 -16.17 -14.60 7.94
C ARG A 164 -15.48 -14.88 6.61
N ASP A 165 -15.58 -16.11 6.10
CA ASP A 165 -14.91 -16.48 4.83
C ASP A 165 -15.47 -15.69 3.65
N LYS A 166 -16.79 -15.46 3.63
CA LYS A 166 -17.42 -14.58 2.64
C LYS A 166 -16.93 -13.14 2.75
N LYS A 167 -16.83 -12.58 3.97
CA LYS A 167 -16.33 -11.22 4.20
C LYS A 167 -14.85 -11.09 3.87
N ARG A 168 -14.04 -12.10 4.16
CA ARG A 168 -12.63 -12.17 3.79
C ARG A 168 -12.46 -12.17 2.27
N ALA A 169 -13.20 -13.01 1.56
CA ALA A 169 -13.14 -13.04 0.10
C ALA A 169 -13.57 -11.70 -0.52
N ALA A 170 -14.60 -11.04 0.04
CA ALA A 170 -15.01 -9.71 -0.40
C ALA A 170 -13.91 -8.66 -0.16
N PHE A 171 -13.30 -8.66 1.04
CA PHE A 171 -12.17 -7.78 1.36
C PHE A 171 -10.97 -7.99 0.43
N GLU A 172 -10.55 -9.24 0.22
CA GLU A 172 -9.43 -9.59 -0.67
C GLU A 172 -9.72 -9.16 -2.12
N SER A 173 -10.95 -9.33 -2.59
CA SER A 173 -11.38 -8.88 -3.92
C SER A 173 -11.30 -7.36 -4.06
N VAL A 174 -11.87 -6.62 -3.11
CA VAL A 174 -11.88 -5.14 -3.08
C VAL A 174 -10.45 -4.60 -2.97
N GLN A 175 -9.64 -5.17 -2.09
CA GLN A 175 -8.24 -4.80 -1.93
C GLN A 175 -7.43 -5.05 -3.21
N SER A 176 -7.61 -6.22 -3.85
CA SER A 176 -6.91 -6.54 -5.10
C SER A 176 -7.29 -5.57 -6.22
N CYS A 177 -8.56 -5.19 -6.33
CA CYS A 177 -9.00 -4.18 -7.30
C CYS A 177 -8.36 -2.82 -7.02
N TYR A 178 -8.28 -2.43 -5.75
CA TYR A 178 -7.69 -1.15 -5.35
C TYR A 178 -6.19 -1.10 -5.65
N GLU A 179 -5.45 -2.15 -5.33
CA GLU A 179 -4.01 -2.26 -5.65
C GLU A 179 -3.76 -2.20 -7.17
N ARG A 180 -4.59 -2.89 -7.95
CA ARG A 180 -4.54 -2.84 -9.42
C ARG A 180 -4.87 -1.45 -9.99
N LEU A 181 -5.71 -0.66 -9.33
CA LEU A 181 -5.96 0.72 -9.74
C LEU A 181 -4.78 1.64 -9.41
N LEU A 182 -4.13 1.45 -8.26
CA LEU A 182 -2.90 2.17 -7.91
C LEU A 182 -1.80 1.90 -8.95
N GLU A 183 -1.65 0.64 -9.37
CA GLU A 183 -0.70 0.24 -10.42
C GLU A 183 -1.02 0.84 -11.78
N ARG A 184 -2.27 1.17 -12.07
CA ARG A 184 -2.70 1.75 -13.35
C ARG A 184 -2.72 3.29 -13.38
N ALA A 185 -2.58 3.94 -12.23
CA ALA A 185 -2.51 5.39 -12.14
C ALA A 185 -1.38 5.97 -13.04
N PRO A 186 -1.49 7.20 -13.56
CA PRO A 186 -0.42 7.83 -14.34
C PRO A 186 0.97 7.72 -13.68
N GLN A 187 2.01 7.41 -14.47
CA GLN A 187 3.39 7.26 -13.96
C GLN A 187 3.85 8.45 -13.10
N PRO A 188 3.62 9.73 -13.48
CA PRO A 188 4.02 10.86 -12.64
C PRO A 188 3.39 10.86 -11.24
N LEU A 189 2.15 10.36 -11.12
CA LEU A 189 1.48 10.23 -9.81
C LEU A 189 2.10 9.08 -9.01
N ARG A 190 2.35 7.93 -9.64
CA ARG A 190 3.03 6.79 -9.00
C ARG A 190 4.43 7.18 -8.48
N ASP A 191 5.19 7.93 -9.28
CA ASP A 191 6.53 8.40 -8.90
C ASP A 191 6.47 9.37 -7.72
N LYS A 192 5.49 10.29 -7.71
CA LYS A 192 5.27 11.19 -6.57
C LYS A 192 4.96 10.41 -5.29
N VAL A 193 4.05 9.43 -5.34
CA VAL A 193 3.73 8.56 -4.20
C VAL A 193 4.97 7.78 -3.75
N ALA A 194 5.72 7.20 -4.69
CA ALA A 194 6.93 6.44 -4.39
C ALA A 194 8.01 7.30 -3.74
N PHE A 195 8.19 8.53 -4.21
CA PHE A 195 9.11 9.50 -3.64
C PHE A 195 8.71 9.85 -2.19
N THR A 196 7.47 10.29 -1.97
CA THR A 196 6.97 10.62 -0.63
C THR A 196 7.07 9.41 0.31
N ARG A 197 6.79 8.19 -0.16
CA ARG A 197 6.92 6.98 0.66
C ARG A 197 8.37 6.70 1.06
N ARG A 198 9.37 7.03 0.22
CA ARG A 198 10.79 6.91 0.59
C ARG A 198 11.16 7.93 1.67
N GLU A 199 10.68 9.16 1.55
CA GLU A 199 10.90 10.20 2.57
C GLU A 199 10.26 9.80 3.91
N LEU A 200 9.00 9.35 3.89
CA LEU A 200 8.33 8.81 5.07
C LEU A 200 9.09 7.63 5.67
N LYS A 201 9.65 6.72 4.87
CA LYS A 201 10.46 5.62 5.39
C LYS A 201 11.69 6.11 6.15
N ALA A 202 12.32 7.20 5.69
CA ALA A 202 13.46 7.80 6.37
C ALA A 202 13.03 8.50 7.68
N GLU A 203 11.93 9.24 7.67
CA GLU A 203 11.33 9.87 8.86
C GLU A 203 10.96 8.84 9.93
N PHE A 204 10.39 7.71 9.51
CA PHE A 204 9.99 6.60 10.39
C PHE A 204 11.06 5.52 10.48
N SER A 205 12.35 5.86 10.35
CA SER A 205 13.45 4.89 10.49
C SER A 205 13.40 4.13 11.83
N GLU A 206 12.99 4.81 12.91
CA GLU A 206 12.74 4.23 14.24
C GLU A 206 11.79 3.02 14.17
N LEU A 207 10.70 3.11 13.39
CA LEU A 207 9.74 2.02 13.23
C LEU A 207 10.39 0.73 12.69
N PHE A 208 11.28 0.87 11.72
CA PHE A 208 11.96 -0.27 11.09
C PHE A 208 13.02 -0.86 12.00
N ILE A 209 13.79 0.00 12.69
CA ILE A 209 14.75 -0.43 13.71
C ILE A 209 14.03 -1.20 14.81
N LEU A 210 12.92 -0.65 15.34
CA LEU A 210 12.13 -1.31 16.39
C LEU A 210 11.56 -2.65 15.94
N LYS A 211 11.13 -2.80 14.68
CA LYS A 211 10.68 -4.11 14.16
C LYS A 211 11.79 -5.15 14.20
N ASP A 212 12.98 -4.79 13.73
CA ASP A 212 14.14 -5.69 13.73
C ASP A 212 14.59 -6.01 15.16
N GLU A 213 14.63 -5.01 16.05
CA GLU A 213 14.95 -5.20 17.47
C GLU A 213 13.95 -6.11 18.18
N ILE A 214 12.65 -5.91 17.98
CA ILE A 214 11.60 -6.75 18.60
C ILE A 214 11.74 -8.20 18.12
N GLU A 215 12.01 -8.42 16.83
CA GLU A 215 12.18 -9.77 16.29
C GLU A 215 13.43 -10.46 16.87
N GLN A 216 14.56 -9.72 16.97
CA GLN A 216 15.78 -10.22 17.62
C GLN A 216 15.54 -10.53 19.10
N HIS A 217 14.91 -9.61 19.83
CA HIS A 217 14.60 -9.78 21.25
C HIS A 217 13.67 -10.98 21.49
N LYS A 218 12.63 -11.17 20.65
CA LYS A 218 11.77 -12.37 20.68
C LYS A 218 12.56 -13.65 20.45
N GLY A 219 13.49 -13.63 19.50
CA GLY A 219 14.41 -14.73 19.26
C GLY A 219 15.23 -15.10 20.50
N TRP A 220 15.76 -14.09 21.21
CA TRP A 220 16.58 -14.29 22.42
C TRP A 220 15.80 -14.79 23.63
N VAL A 221 14.60 -14.24 23.90
CA VAL A 221 13.79 -14.64 25.07
C VAL A 221 13.04 -15.95 24.87
N SER A 222 12.90 -16.43 23.63
CA SER A 222 12.31 -17.74 23.37
C SER A 222 13.09 -18.85 24.10
N ILE A 223 12.39 -19.80 24.72
CA ILE A 223 13.03 -20.89 25.50
C ILE A 223 14.01 -21.69 24.63
N GLU A 224 13.63 -21.97 23.38
CA GLU A 224 14.48 -22.68 22.41
C GLU A 224 15.70 -21.85 22.00
N GLY A 225 15.52 -20.56 21.74
CA GLY A 225 16.60 -19.62 21.41
C GLY A 225 17.58 -19.43 22.56
N SER A 226 17.09 -19.16 23.77
CA SER A 226 17.91 -18.97 24.98
C SER A 226 18.73 -20.21 25.32
N GLN A 227 18.12 -21.41 25.30
CA GLN A 227 18.85 -22.65 25.57
C GLN A 227 19.87 -22.98 24.47
N SER A 228 19.54 -22.73 23.21
CA SER A 228 20.44 -22.97 22.08
C SER A 228 21.63 -22.02 22.11
N LEU A 229 21.41 -20.73 22.36
CA LEU A 229 22.46 -19.72 22.53
C LEU A 229 23.37 -20.05 23.72
N ARG A 230 22.80 -20.45 24.86
CA ARG A 230 23.56 -20.87 26.04
C ARG A 230 24.42 -22.12 25.76
N ARG A 231 23.88 -23.10 25.03
CA ARG A 231 24.64 -24.30 24.61
C ARG A 231 25.75 -23.96 23.61
N TRP A 232 25.49 -23.06 22.67
CA TRP A 232 26.48 -22.65 21.67
C TRP A 232 27.60 -21.85 22.32
N ALA A 233 27.31 -20.99 23.30
CA ALA A 233 28.31 -20.26 24.07
C ALA A 233 29.21 -21.19 24.92
N SER A 234 28.70 -22.33 25.39
CA SER A 234 29.45 -23.24 26.29
C SER A 234 30.30 -24.30 25.58
N THR A 235 30.12 -24.54 24.27
CA THR A 235 30.91 -25.52 23.50
C THR A 235 31.94 -24.83 22.59
N GLY A 236 33.24 -25.03 22.89
CA GLY A 236 34.38 -24.32 22.29
C GLY A 236 34.71 -24.60 20.81
N GLY A 237 33.73 -24.63 19.90
CA GLY A 237 34.00 -24.95 18.49
C GLY A 237 33.20 -24.22 17.40
N HIS A 238 32.03 -23.66 17.66
CA HIS A 238 31.19 -23.02 16.61
C HIS A 238 30.57 -21.68 17.05
N ALA A 239 31.18 -21.04 18.03
CA ALA A 239 30.52 -20.11 18.93
C ALA A 239 30.78 -18.61 18.62
N LEU A 240 31.48 -18.27 17.53
CA LEU A 240 31.90 -16.88 17.24
C LEU A 240 30.72 -15.91 17.17
N ILE A 241 29.66 -16.22 16.43
CA ILE A 241 28.49 -15.32 16.27
C ILE A 241 27.75 -15.10 17.60
N VAL A 242 27.61 -16.16 18.40
CA VAL A 242 26.91 -16.10 19.70
C VAL A 242 27.75 -15.37 20.74
N TRP A 243 29.05 -15.65 20.81
CA TRP A 243 29.96 -14.91 21.68
C TRP A 243 30.08 -13.45 21.27
N GLU A 244 30.06 -13.13 19.98
CA GLU A 244 30.05 -11.74 19.51
C GLU A 244 28.76 -11.03 19.93
N ALA A 245 27.60 -11.68 19.81
CA ALA A 245 26.34 -11.14 20.31
C ALA A 245 26.36 -10.93 21.84
N VAL A 246 26.81 -11.91 22.62
CA VAL A 246 26.96 -11.74 24.08
C VAL A 246 27.94 -10.60 24.40
N ARG A 247 29.06 -10.50 23.69
CA ARG A 247 30.07 -9.46 23.92
C ARG A 247 29.56 -8.05 23.57
N LEU A 248 28.71 -7.95 22.55
CA LEU A 248 28.11 -6.69 22.11
C LEU A 248 26.96 -6.26 23.03
N TYR A 249 26.09 -7.19 23.44
CA TYR A 249 24.81 -6.86 24.07
C TYR A 249 24.75 -7.17 25.58
N CYS A 250 25.55 -8.11 26.07
CA CYS A 250 25.63 -8.49 27.49
C CYS A 250 27.07 -8.86 27.92
N PRO A 251 28.05 -7.96 27.79
CA PRO A 251 29.45 -8.26 28.12
C PRO A 251 29.65 -8.64 29.59
N ALA A 252 28.78 -8.18 30.48
CA ALA A 252 28.81 -8.52 31.90
C ALA A 252 28.58 -10.02 32.18
N ALA A 253 27.95 -10.76 31.26
CA ALA A 253 27.78 -12.20 31.38
C ALA A 253 29.05 -12.99 31.04
N ILE A 254 30.14 -12.34 30.63
CA ILE A 254 31.40 -13.00 30.31
C ILE A 254 32.26 -13.10 31.56
N ASP A 255 32.49 -14.31 32.06
CA ASP A 255 33.44 -14.58 33.13
C ASP A 255 34.87 -14.55 32.59
N GLU A 256 35.56 -13.43 32.84
CA GLU A 256 36.94 -13.19 32.41
C GLU A 256 38.00 -13.84 33.32
N ARG A 257 37.61 -14.57 34.38
CA ARG A 257 38.56 -15.21 35.31
C ARG A 257 39.46 -16.24 34.63
N GLU A 258 38.98 -16.89 33.56
CA GLU A 258 39.76 -17.80 32.70
C GLU A 258 40.12 -17.11 31.37
N LYS A 259 41.27 -16.41 31.36
CA LYS A 259 41.75 -15.58 30.23
C LYS A 259 41.83 -16.31 28.86
N ASN A 260 41.97 -17.64 28.87
CA ASN A 260 42.08 -18.48 27.67
C ASN A 260 40.83 -19.31 27.38
N ASN A 261 39.78 -19.22 28.22
CA ASN A 261 38.54 -19.97 28.08
C ASN A 261 37.37 -19.23 28.77
N PRO A 262 36.88 -18.11 28.19
CA PRO A 262 35.79 -17.35 28.78
C PRO A 262 34.55 -18.23 28.92
N LYS A 263 33.90 -18.15 30.09
CA LYS A 263 32.65 -18.86 30.38
C LYS A 263 31.50 -17.87 30.48
N LEU A 264 30.30 -18.32 30.16
CA LEU A 264 29.10 -17.51 30.32
C LEU A 264 28.57 -17.66 31.75
N ASP A 265 28.45 -16.55 32.48
CA ASP A 265 27.71 -16.46 33.73
C ASP A 265 26.21 -16.59 33.42
N GLY A 266 25.65 -17.74 33.82
CA GLY A 266 24.26 -18.07 33.56
C GLY A 266 23.27 -17.20 34.34
N GLU A 267 23.64 -16.70 35.52
CA GLU A 267 22.76 -15.85 36.33
C GLU A 267 22.65 -14.46 35.70
N VAL A 268 23.78 -13.88 35.31
CA VAL A 268 23.82 -12.58 34.62
C VAL A 268 23.14 -12.65 33.26
N TRP A 269 23.36 -13.72 32.51
CA TRP A 269 22.68 -13.95 31.23
C TRP A 269 21.15 -14.06 31.36
N ILE A 270 20.66 -14.82 32.35
CA ILE A 270 19.21 -14.95 32.60
C ILE A 270 18.62 -13.62 33.09
N ALA A 271 19.30 -12.90 33.97
CA ALA A 271 18.85 -11.59 34.43
C ALA A 271 18.69 -10.60 33.27
N TRP A 272 19.68 -10.55 32.36
CA TRP A 272 19.62 -9.72 31.16
C TRP A 272 18.48 -10.12 30.20
N LEU A 273 18.24 -11.42 30.01
CA LEU A 273 17.09 -11.88 29.21
C LEU A 273 15.75 -11.48 29.83
N ASN A 274 15.61 -11.53 31.15
CA ASN A 274 14.40 -11.09 31.85
C ASN A 274 14.19 -9.57 31.71
N GLU A 275 15.26 -8.77 31.71
CA GLU A 275 15.17 -7.32 31.43
C GLU A 275 14.67 -7.05 30.01
N ILE A 276 15.13 -7.82 29.02
CA ILE A 276 14.63 -7.73 27.65
C ILE A 276 13.16 -8.13 27.57
N GLU A 277 12.78 -9.23 28.22
CA GLU A 277 11.40 -9.72 28.25
C GLU A 277 10.46 -8.68 28.87
N ALA A 278 10.90 -8.01 29.95
CA ALA A 278 10.14 -6.94 30.59
C ALA A 278 10.03 -5.67 29.73
N ALA A 279 11.03 -5.36 28.89
CA ALA A 279 11.03 -4.19 28.00
C ALA A 279 10.29 -4.42 26.67
N LEU A 280 10.05 -5.67 26.27
CA LEU A 280 9.38 -6.01 25.01
C LEU A 280 7.98 -5.39 24.84
N PRO A 281 7.09 -5.39 25.86
CA PRO A 281 5.76 -4.80 25.73
C PRO A 281 5.80 -3.32 25.35
N GLU A 282 6.64 -2.53 26.00
CA GLU A 282 6.79 -1.09 25.72
C GLU A 282 7.30 -0.85 24.29
N LYS A 283 8.29 -1.63 23.84
CA LYS A 283 8.77 -1.56 22.44
C LYS A 283 7.68 -1.90 21.43
N ILE A 284 6.86 -2.93 21.72
CA ILE A 284 5.75 -3.33 20.86
C ILE A 284 4.71 -2.21 20.77
N GLU A 285 4.35 -1.61 21.91
CA GLU A 285 3.41 -0.49 21.96
C GLU A 285 3.93 0.71 21.16
N ARG A 286 5.18 1.11 21.36
CA ARG A 286 5.82 2.19 20.60
C ARG A 286 5.86 1.90 19.10
N ARG A 287 6.17 0.66 18.71
CA ARG A 287 6.15 0.21 17.31
C ARG A 287 4.75 0.32 16.72
N ASP A 288 3.71 -0.07 17.46
CA ASP A 288 2.33 -0.02 16.98
C ASP A 288 1.83 1.43 16.83
N GLN A 289 2.21 2.34 17.75
CA GLN A 289 1.95 3.78 17.61
C GLN A 289 2.61 4.34 16.33
N LEU A 290 3.90 4.09 16.14
CA LEU A 290 4.63 4.54 14.96
C LEU A 290 4.10 3.93 13.66
N GLN A 291 3.64 2.67 13.71
CA GLN A 291 3.04 2.01 12.56
C GLN A 291 1.72 2.68 12.16
N ALA A 292 0.87 3.00 13.13
CA ALA A 292 -0.38 3.71 12.87
C ALA A 292 -0.14 5.09 12.23
N GLU A 293 0.79 5.87 12.78
CA GLU A 293 1.19 7.17 12.22
C GLU A 293 1.79 7.04 10.81
N PHE A 294 2.64 6.04 10.57
CA PHE A 294 3.21 5.76 9.25
C PHE A 294 2.13 5.42 8.24
N ASP A 295 1.16 4.56 8.60
CA ASP A 295 0.09 4.14 7.70
C ASP A 295 -0.86 5.28 7.35
N GLU A 296 -1.18 6.16 8.30
CA GLU A 296 -1.95 7.38 8.05
C GLU A 296 -1.24 8.29 7.02
N ARG A 297 0.05 8.57 7.23
CA ARG A 297 0.82 9.40 6.28
C ARG A 297 1.05 8.72 4.94
N ALA A 298 1.26 7.40 4.93
CA ALA A 298 1.41 6.63 3.71
C ALA A 298 0.10 6.59 2.90
N LEU A 299 -1.05 6.60 3.58
CA LEU A 299 -2.35 6.76 2.93
C LEU A 299 -2.51 8.16 2.35
N ALA A 300 -2.20 9.21 3.12
CA ALA A 300 -2.24 10.60 2.65
C ALA A 300 -1.30 10.83 1.44
N ALA A 301 -0.16 10.15 1.39
CA ALA A 301 0.73 10.20 0.25
C ALA A 301 0.06 9.72 -1.05
N ARG A 302 -0.95 8.83 -0.97
CA ARG A 302 -1.71 8.30 -2.12
C ARG A 302 -2.82 9.23 -2.62
N GLU A 303 -3.09 10.32 -1.91
CA GLU A 303 -4.15 11.27 -2.23
C GLU A 303 -4.14 11.77 -3.70
N PRO A 304 -2.98 12.03 -4.34
CA PRO A 304 -2.96 12.41 -5.75
C PRO A 304 -3.54 11.34 -6.68
N ILE A 305 -3.32 10.05 -6.36
CA ILE A 305 -3.89 8.95 -7.12
C ILE A 305 -5.39 8.82 -6.82
N HIS A 306 -5.81 8.98 -5.56
CA HIS A 306 -7.23 8.97 -5.21
C HIS A 306 -8.01 10.09 -5.91
N ALA A 307 -7.44 11.30 -5.98
CA ALA A 307 -8.03 12.40 -6.73
C ALA A 307 -8.20 12.05 -8.23
N TRP A 308 -7.21 11.40 -8.83
CA TRP A 308 -7.31 10.90 -10.21
C TRP A 308 -8.40 9.83 -10.37
N MET A 309 -8.50 8.87 -9.43
CA MET A 309 -9.55 7.83 -9.46
C MET A 309 -10.95 8.46 -9.38
N ARG A 310 -11.15 9.43 -8.48
CA ARG A 310 -12.43 10.15 -8.33
C ARG A 310 -12.79 10.94 -9.59
N MET A 311 -11.82 11.62 -10.20
CA MET A 311 -12.01 12.32 -11.47
C MET A 311 -12.42 11.36 -12.59
N LYS A 312 -11.70 10.23 -12.74
CA LYS A 312 -12.03 9.21 -13.74
C LYS A 312 -13.42 8.60 -13.52
N ARG A 313 -13.83 8.39 -12.27
CA ARG A 313 -15.20 7.96 -11.95
C ARG A 313 -16.26 8.96 -12.41
N LEU A 314 -16.05 10.25 -12.16
CA LEU A 314 -16.98 11.30 -12.59
C LEU A 314 -17.15 11.31 -14.12
N GLU A 315 -16.05 11.13 -14.86
CA GLU A 315 -16.06 10.99 -16.32
C GLU A 315 -16.93 9.80 -16.76
N VAL A 316 -16.86 8.66 -16.07
CA VAL A 316 -17.73 7.49 -16.35
C VAL A 316 -19.20 7.79 -16.09
N SER A 317 -19.51 8.43 -14.95
CA SER A 317 -20.91 8.66 -14.55
C SER A 317 -21.63 9.69 -15.41
N MET A 318 -20.92 10.70 -15.93
CA MET A 318 -21.53 11.73 -16.78
C MET A 318 -21.91 11.21 -18.17
N ILE A 319 -21.25 10.14 -18.65
CA ILE A 319 -21.58 9.50 -19.93
C ILE A 319 -22.87 8.66 -19.82
N ALA A 320 -23.16 8.11 -18.63
CA ALA A 320 -24.35 7.30 -18.40
C ALA A 320 -25.65 8.13 -18.31
N ASP A 321 -25.58 9.38 -17.82
CA ASP A 321 -26.76 10.25 -17.62
C ASP A 321 -27.25 10.94 -18.92
N ASP A 322 -26.42 11.04 -19.97
CA ASP A 322 -26.83 11.59 -21.28
C ASP A 322 -27.54 10.55 -22.18
N SER A 323 -27.79 9.34 -21.66
CA SER A 323 -28.37 8.20 -22.36
C SER A 323 -29.85 7.93 -22.06
N GLU A 324 -30.52 8.78 -21.25
CA GLU A 324 -31.97 8.73 -20.96
C GLU A 324 -32.79 9.79 -21.72
#